data_AF-A0A6S7JTB5-F1
#
_entry.id   AF-A0A6S7JTB5-F1
#
_cell.length_a   1.000
_cell.length_b   1.000
_cell.length_c   1.000
_cell.angle_alpha   90.00
_cell.angle_beta   90.00
_cell.angle_gamma   90.00
#
_symmetry.space_group_name_H-M   'P 1'
#
loop_
_entity.id
_entity.type
_entity.pdbx_description
1 polymer ?
#
loop_
_entity_poly.entity_id
_entity_poly.type
_entity_poly.pdbx_seq_one_letter_code
_entity_poly.pdbx_strand_id
1 'polypeptide(L)'
;MLPKIDVSLLTAKWDNMVNSLYELFEEFQVLSSVEAEVSTLDNVYKQIETKYRLMKQQQEVIIDKILEGKVSDSEEAEKILECNKKIGTQVKTHYLNCTKSFAEYQKKCSLNKSSEHKSDSIEAMTFAVTKMAEALTSTKTDKTSSLEKLSDPVWDGKRKLYLTWKHEFKYWMEKCKQDKEEQLQSFRKALPKYSFWADQVKYCKSVEKAFEILDKEFADKRKLMDDLLNEITFHKPVKSDSASFSRYATQIMGFANDMEENGCSVADSNESPFIMSQLLSKLE
;
A
#
# COMPACT_ATOMS: atom_id res chain seq x y z
N MET A 1 37.70 24.68 -11.28
CA MET A 1 37.58 23.48 -12.13
C MET A 1 36.65 22.51 -11.41
N LEU A 2 35.52 22.14 -12.01
CA LEU A 2 34.64 21.10 -11.46
C LEU A 2 35.33 19.73 -11.60
N PRO A 3 35.20 18.81 -10.63
CA PRO A 3 35.81 17.50 -10.73
C PRO A 3 35.21 16.77 -11.94
N LYS A 4 36.05 16.33 -12.89
CA LYS A 4 35.62 15.37 -13.92
C LYS A 4 35.19 14.11 -13.18
N ILE A 5 33.88 13.89 -13.10
CA ILE A 5 33.34 12.62 -12.64
C ILE A 5 33.73 11.59 -13.69
N ASP A 6 34.51 10.60 -13.27
CA ASP A 6 35.03 9.56 -14.15
C ASP A 6 33.92 8.58 -14.52
N VAL A 7 33.49 8.61 -15.79
CA VAL A 7 32.46 7.71 -16.34
C VAL A 7 32.88 6.25 -16.14
N SER A 8 34.18 5.94 -16.18
CA SER A 8 34.68 4.58 -15.94
C SER A 8 34.38 4.08 -14.53
N LEU A 9 34.46 4.96 -13.52
CA LEU A 9 34.13 4.63 -12.13
C LEU A 9 32.63 4.37 -11.95
N LEU A 10 31.78 5.10 -12.69
CA LEU A 10 30.33 4.88 -12.67
C LEU A 10 29.96 3.56 -13.34
N THR A 11 30.58 3.24 -14.47
CA THR A 11 30.39 1.95 -15.15
C THR A 11 30.87 0.79 -14.29
N ALA A 12 32.01 0.89 -13.61
CA ALA A 12 32.48 -0.16 -12.71
C ALA A 12 31.53 -0.41 -11.50
N LYS A 13 30.93 0.66 -10.96
CA LYS A 13 29.93 0.54 -9.89
C LYS A 13 28.63 -0.10 -10.39
N TRP A 14 28.23 0.26 -11.61
CA TRP A 14 27.10 -0.33 -12.30
C TRP A 14 27.29 -1.83 -12.50
N ASP A 15 28.42 -2.25 -13.07
CA ASP A 15 28.71 -3.66 -13.34
C ASP A 15 28.73 -4.50 -12.05
N ASN A 16 29.29 -3.97 -10.97
CA ASN A 16 29.26 -4.63 -9.66
C ASN A 16 27.82 -4.81 -9.15
N MET A 17 27.00 -3.77 -9.25
CA MET A 17 25.60 -3.82 -8.82
C MET A 17 24.78 -4.82 -9.64
N VAL A 18 25.02 -4.87 -10.95
CA VAL A 18 24.39 -5.83 -11.86
C VAL A 18 24.80 -7.26 -11.50
N ASN A 19 26.09 -7.53 -11.32
CA ASN A 19 26.58 -8.86 -10.94
C ASN A 19 25.97 -9.32 -9.60
N SER A 20 25.97 -8.43 -8.60
CA SER A 20 25.41 -8.73 -7.28
C SER A 20 23.89 -8.93 -7.30
N LEU A 21 23.19 -8.40 -8.30
CA LEU A 21 21.77 -8.67 -8.51
C LEU A 21 21.55 -10.02 -9.21
N TYR A 22 22.42 -10.40 -10.15
CA TYR A 22 22.39 -11.73 -10.76
C TYR A 22 22.66 -12.86 -9.75
N GLU A 23 23.62 -12.66 -8.83
CA GLU A 23 23.86 -13.59 -7.72
C GLU A 23 22.59 -13.84 -6.90
N LEU A 24 21.83 -12.77 -6.59
CA LEU A 24 20.57 -12.90 -5.87
C LEU A 24 19.49 -13.60 -6.69
N PHE A 25 19.42 -13.37 -8.01
CA PHE A 25 18.50 -14.11 -8.88
C PHE A 25 18.80 -15.61 -8.89
N GLU A 26 20.08 -15.99 -8.93
CA GLU A 26 20.51 -17.38 -8.85
C GLU A 26 20.18 -17.98 -7.48
N GLU A 27 20.46 -17.27 -6.38
CA GLU A 27 20.11 -17.69 -5.03
C GLU A 27 18.59 -17.92 -4.88
N PHE A 28 17.78 -16.98 -5.37
CA PHE A 28 16.33 -17.13 -5.39
C PHE A 28 15.88 -18.36 -6.18
N GLN A 29 16.48 -18.59 -7.35
CA GLN A 29 16.15 -19.74 -8.19
C GLN A 29 16.50 -21.07 -7.49
N VAL A 30 17.67 -21.15 -6.85
CA VAL A 30 18.08 -22.33 -6.07
C VAL A 30 17.11 -22.57 -4.92
N LEU A 31 16.82 -21.54 -4.11
CA LEU A 31 15.91 -21.64 -2.96
C LEU A 31 14.49 -22.04 -3.38
N SER A 32 13.99 -21.48 -4.48
CA SER A 32 12.68 -21.86 -5.02
C SER A 32 12.64 -23.31 -5.53
N SER A 33 13.76 -23.82 -6.06
CA SER A 33 13.86 -25.18 -6.60
C SER A 33 13.97 -26.25 -5.51
N VAL A 34 14.61 -25.93 -4.39
CA VAL A 34 14.70 -26.84 -3.23
C VAL A 34 13.50 -26.72 -2.29
N GLU A 35 12.48 -25.96 -2.69
CA GLU A 35 11.29 -25.66 -1.90
C GLU A 35 11.61 -25.17 -0.47
N ALA A 36 12.56 -24.23 -0.36
CA ALA A 36 12.95 -23.63 0.91
C ALA A 36 11.78 -22.92 1.61
N GLU A 37 11.91 -22.67 2.92
CA GLU A 37 10.88 -21.95 3.66
C GLU A 37 10.52 -20.61 2.99
N VAL A 38 9.21 -20.31 2.94
CA VAL A 38 8.69 -19.09 2.30
C VAL A 38 9.33 -17.83 2.89
N SER A 39 9.63 -17.81 4.18
CA SER A 39 10.33 -16.73 4.88
C SER A 39 11.74 -16.48 4.34
N THR A 40 12.49 -17.54 4.05
CA THR A 40 13.84 -17.45 3.48
C THR A 40 13.79 -16.92 2.05
N LEU A 41 12.84 -17.41 1.25
CA LEU A 41 12.65 -16.95 -0.13
C LEU A 41 12.15 -15.49 -0.20
N ASP A 42 11.28 -15.09 0.73
CA ASP A 42 10.80 -13.71 0.89
C ASP A 42 11.94 -12.73 1.22
N ASN A 43 12.88 -13.13 2.08
CA ASN A 43 14.04 -12.31 2.42
C ASN A 43 14.94 -12.08 1.20
N VAL A 44 15.24 -13.11 0.41
CA VAL A 44 16.03 -12.96 -0.81
C VAL A 44 15.29 -12.12 -1.85
N TYR A 45 13.98 -12.32 -2.01
CA TYR A 45 13.16 -11.51 -2.91
C TYR A 45 13.16 -10.01 -2.53
N LYS A 46 13.06 -9.67 -1.25
CA LYS A 46 13.18 -8.28 -0.77
C LYS A 46 14.55 -7.66 -1.06
N GLN A 47 15.62 -8.45 -0.98
CA GLN A 47 16.96 -8.01 -1.36
C GLN A 47 17.06 -7.74 -2.87
N ILE A 48 16.52 -8.63 -3.70
CA ILE A 48 16.40 -8.45 -5.15
C ILE A 48 15.67 -7.15 -5.47
N GLU A 49 14.51 -6.93 -4.85
CA GLU A 49 13.70 -5.73 -5.08
C GLU A 49 14.48 -4.45 -4.71
N THR A 50 15.14 -4.45 -3.55
CA THR A 50 15.93 -3.31 -3.08
C THR A 50 17.08 -3.01 -4.04
N LYS A 51 17.86 -4.03 -4.43
CA LYS A 51 19.00 -3.86 -5.34
C LYS A 51 18.57 -3.47 -6.75
N TYR A 52 17.47 -4.01 -7.26
CA TYR A 52 16.91 -3.62 -8.56
C TYR A 52 16.50 -2.14 -8.59
N ARG A 53 15.87 -1.63 -7.52
CA ARG A 53 15.53 -0.19 -7.42
C ARG A 53 16.78 0.69 -7.42
N LEU A 54 17.80 0.31 -6.66
CA LEU A 54 19.09 1.03 -6.62
C LEU A 54 19.79 1.01 -7.99
N MET A 55 19.74 -0.11 -8.69
CA MET A 55 20.27 -0.23 -10.05
C MET A 55 19.54 0.74 -10.97
N LYS A 56 18.20 0.75 -10.98
CA LYS A 56 17.44 1.67 -11.83
C LYS A 56 17.82 3.14 -11.58
N GLN A 57 18.00 3.54 -10.33
CA GLN A 57 18.46 4.89 -9.98
C GLN A 57 19.87 5.19 -10.52
N GLN A 58 20.82 4.24 -10.41
CA GLN A 58 22.14 4.42 -11.01
C GLN A 58 22.09 4.53 -12.53
N GLN A 59 21.16 3.83 -13.18
CA GLN A 59 20.98 3.87 -14.63
C GLN A 59 20.63 5.29 -15.09
N GLU A 60 19.67 5.91 -14.40
CA GLU A 60 19.24 7.29 -14.65
C GLU A 60 20.40 8.28 -14.44
N VAL A 61 21.17 8.11 -13.34
CA VAL A 61 22.34 8.96 -13.05
C VAL A 61 23.44 8.85 -14.11
N ILE A 62 23.66 7.67 -14.69
CA ILE A 62 24.66 7.50 -15.76
C ILE A 62 24.18 8.18 -17.04
N ILE A 63 22.90 8.03 -17.40
CA ILE A 63 22.29 8.69 -18.57
C ILE A 63 22.41 10.21 -18.44
N ASP A 64 21.99 10.78 -17.30
CA ASP A 64 22.01 12.23 -17.05
C ASP A 64 23.44 12.80 -17.16
N LYS A 65 24.42 12.12 -16.57
CA LYS A 65 25.82 12.57 -16.61
C LYS A 65 26.44 12.51 -18.00
N ILE A 66 26.08 11.51 -18.81
CA ILE A 66 26.54 11.41 -20.20
C ILE A 66 25.94 12.56 -21.03
N LEU A 67 24.67 12.91 -20.80
CA LEU A 67 23.98 14.02 -21.46
C LEU A 67 24.51 15.40 -21.03
N GLU A 68 24.76 15.61 -19.73
CA GLU A 68 25.29 16.87 -19.18
C GLU A 68 26.74 17.15 -19.60
N GLY A 69 27.56 16.11 -19.76
CA GLY A 69 29.00 16.24 -19.96
C GLY A 69 29.43 16.75 -21.35
N LYS A 70 28.51 17.01 -22.28
CA LYS A 70 28.80 17.17 -23.73
C LYS A 70 29.73 16.07 -24.28
N VAL A 71 29.68 14.88 -23.66
CA VAL A 71 30.37 13.67 -24.13
C VAL A 71 29.47 12.92 -25.15
N SER A 72 28.26 13.43 -25.37
CA SER A 72 27.23 12.90 -26.27
C SER A 72 27.68 12.68 -27.71
N ASP A 73 28.72 13.38 -28.16
CA ASP A 73 29.19 13.32 -29.55
C ASP A 73 30.34 12.32 -29.75
N SER A 74 30.72 11.59 -28.69
CA SER A 74 31.73 10.52 -28.75
C SER A 74 31.07 9.16 -29.00
N GLU A 75 31.60 8.42 -29.98
CA GLU A 75 31.21 7.03 -30.28
C GLU A 75 31.26 6.11 -29.05
N GLU A 76 32.12 6.43 -28.08
CA GLU A 76 32.27 5.69 -26.84
C GLU A 76 31.12 5.94 -25.85
N ALA A 77 30.57 7.16 -25.80
CA ALA A 77 29.42 7.48 -24.95
C ALA A 77 28.13 6.82 -25.48
N GLU A 78 27.95 6.78 -26.80
CA GLU A 78 26.82 6.11 -27.43
C GLU A 78 26.85 4.59 -27.17
N LYS A 79 28.04 3.97 -27.26
CA LYS A 79 28.23 2.55 -26.89
C LYS A 79 27.90 2.27 -25.43
N ILE A 80 28.31 3.15 -24.51
CA ILE A 80 28.00 3.01 -23.07
C ILE A 80 26.48 3.13 -22.83
N LEU A 81 25.82 4.08 -23.49
CA LEU A 81 24.37 4.28 -23.37
C LEU A 81 23.59 3.06 -23.86
N GLU A 82 23.96 2.52 -25.03
CA GLU A 82 23.32 1.34 -25.61
C GLU A 82 23.57 0.09 -24.75
N CYS A 83 24.79 -0.09 -24.23
CA CYS A 83 25.12 -1.19 -23.32
C CYS A 83 24.29 -1.12 -22.03
N ASN A 84 24.20 0.06 -21.41
CA ASN A 84 23.39 0.29 -20.21
C ASN A 84 21.90 0.02 -20.45
N LYS A 85 21.37 0.44 -21.59
CA LYS A 85 19.97 0.19 -21.97
C LYS A 85 19.69 -1.29 -22.15
N LYS A 86 20.60 -2.02 -22.81
CA LYS A 86 20.50 -3.47 -23.01
C LYS A 86 20.55 -4.22 -21.69
N ILE A 87 21.53 -3.94 -20.84
CA ILE A 87 21.68 -4.56 -19.52
C ILE A 87 20.45 -4.27 -18.65
N GLY A 88 20.01 -3.01 -18.59
CA GLY A 88 18.82 -2.64 -17.81
C GLY A 88 17.55 -3.37 -18.28
N THR A 89 17.39 -3.59 -19.59
CA THR A 89 16.26 -4.35 -20.15
C THR A 89 16.34 -5.84 -19.79
N GLN A 90 17.53 -6.44 -19.84
CA GLN A 90 17.75 -7.83 -19.43
C GLN A 90 17.44 -8.00 -17.94
N VAL A 91 18.03 -7.18 -17.08
CA VAL A 91 17.81 -7.23 -15.63
C VAL A 91 16.33 -7.05 -15.29
N LYS A 92 15.63 -6.11 -15.95
CA LYS A 92 14.18 -5.94 -15.78
C LYS A 92 13.40 -7.21 -16.11
N THR A 93 13.80 -7.92 -17.16
CA THR A 93 13.16 -9.18 -17.56
C THR A 93 13.36 -10.26 -16.49
N HIS A 94 14.58 -10.40 -15.96
CA HIS A 94 14.87 -11.33 -14.85
C HIS A 94 14.09 -10.98 -13.58
N TYR A 95 14.02 -9.68 -13.25
CA TYR A 95 13.23 -9.21 -12.12
C TYR A 95 11.76 -9.58 -12.23
N LEU A 96 11.12 -9.32 -13.38
CA LEU A 96 9.71 -9.65 -13.60
C LEU A 96 9.45 -11.16 -13.54
N ASN A 97 10.37 -11.97 -14.08
CA ASN A 97 10.29 -13.42 -13.97
C ASN A 97 10.38 -13.87 -12.52
N CYS A 98 11.32 -13.33 -11.75
CA CYS A 98 11.49 -13.61 -10.32
C CYS A 98 10.23 -13.26 -9.52
N THR A 99 9.61 -12.09 -9.78
CA THR A 99 8.35 -11.66 -9.16
C THR A 99 7.22 -12.65 -9.45
N LYS A 100 7.10 -13.09 -10.71
CA LYS A 100 6.08 -14.07 -11.10
C LYS A 100 6.29 -15.41 -10.39
N SER A 101 7.52 -15.93 -10.39
CA SER A 101 7.86 -17.18 -9.71
C SER A 101 7.62 -17.11 -8.21
N PHE A 102 7.90 -15.96 -7.57
CA PHE A 102 7.62 -15.77 -6.15
C PHE A 102 6.12 -15.82 -5.83
N ALA A 103 5.29 -15.16 -6.64
CA ALA A 103 3.84 -15.19 -6.46
C ALA A 103 3.26 -16.60 -6.64
N GLU A 104 3.76 -17.36 -7.61
CA GLU A 104 3.41 -18.77 -7.81
C GLU A 104 3.82 -19.63 -6.61
N TYR A 105 5.02 -19.40 -6.09
CA TYR A 105 5.55 -20.10 -4.91
C TYR A 105 4.71 -19.86 -3.66
N GLN A 106 4.37 -18.59 -3.36
CA GLN A 106 3.50 -18.23 -2.23
C GLN A 106 2.12 -18.89 -2.34
N LYS A 107 1.55 -18.94 -3.55
CA LYS A 107 0.28 -19.62 -3.80
C LYS A 107 0.37 -21.12 -3.55
N LYS A 108 1.44 -21.78 -4.01
CA LYS A 108 1.70 -23.21 -3.79
C LYS A 108 1.79 -23.55 -2.29
N CYS A 109 2.57 -22.79 -1.53
CA CYS A 109 2.72 -23.02 -0.09
C CYS A 109 1.42 -22.77 0.69
N SER A 110 0.57 -21.84 0.23
CA SER A 110 -0.75 -21.60 0.83
C SER A 110 -1.73 -22.76 0.59
N LEU A 111 -1.60 -23.47 -0.53
CA LEU A 111 -2.41 -24.64 -0.87
C LEU A 111 -1.96 -25.90 -0.10
N ASN A 112 -0.66 -26.15 0.03
CA ASN A 112 -0.14 -27.35 0.71
C ASN A 112 -0.44 -27.36 2.22
N LYS A 113 -0.52 -26.19 2.88
CA LYS A 113 -0.97 -26.08 4.29
C LYS A 113 -2.40 -26.61 4.51
N SER A 114 -3.20 -26.80 3.46
CA SER A 114 -4.57 -27.29 3.54
C SER A 114 -4.74 -28.82 3.41
N SER A 115 -3.69 -29.56 2.97
CA SER A 115 -3.82 -30.99 2.65
C SER A 115 -3.03 -31.97 3.54
N GLU A 116 -2.07 -31.53 4.36
CA GLU A 116 -1.14 -32.47 5.04
C GLU A 116 -1.49 -32.85 6.50
N HIS A 117 -2.49 -32.24 7.16
CA HIS A 117 -2.73 -32.48 8.60
C HIS A 117 -3.99 -33.28 8.96
N LYS A 118 -4.59 -34.05 8.03
CA LYS A 118 -6.01 -34.41 8.15
C LYS A 118 -6.41 -35.75 8.77
N SER A 119 -5.50 -36.62 9.22
CA SER A 119 -5.95 -37.92 9.76
C SER A 119 -5.68 -38.07 11.26
N ASP A 120 -4.42 -38.10 11.70
CA ASP A 120 -4.16 -38.69 13.03
C ASP A 120 -4.13 -37.66 14.17
N SER A 121 -4.02 -36.37 13.84
CA SER A 121 -3.99 -35.28 14.83
C SER A 121 -5.39 -34.87 15.31
N ILE A 122 -6.41 -35.01 14.44
CA ILE A 122 -7.78 -34.58 14.76
C ILE A 122 -8.40 -35.50 15.81
N GLU A 123 -8.11 -36.80 15.80
CA GLU A 123 -8.72 -37.73 16.76
C GLU A 123 -8.15 -37.53 18.18
N ALA A 124 -6.83 -37.32 18.29
CA ALA A 124 -6.18 -36.97 19.56
C ALA A 124 -6.62 -35.59 20.08
N MET A 125 -6.76 -34.59 19.20
CA MET A 125 -7.32 -33.29 19.58
C MET A 125 -8.79 -33.39 19.97
N THR A 126 -9.60 -34.17 19.26
CA THR A 126 -11.02 -34.34 19.58
C THR A 126 -11.19 -35.03 20.93
N PHE A 127 -10.36 -36.04 21.23
CA PHE A 127 -10.33 -36.68 22.53
C PHE A 127 -9.90 -35.71 23.64
N ALA A 128 -8.84 -34.92 23.42
CA ALA A 128 -8.37 -33.92 24.38
C ALA A 128 -9.38 -32.78 24.60
N VAL A 129 -10.03 -32.30 23.53
CA VAL A 129 -11.07 -31.26 23.57
C VAL A 129 -12.34 -31.77 24.25
N THR A 130 -12.71 -33.05 24.05
CA THR A 130 -13.85 -33.66 24.75
C THR A 130 -13.56 -33.78 26.25
N LYS A 131 -12.35 -34.22 26.62
CA LYS A 131 -11.90 -34.25 28.03
C LYS A 131 -11.84 -32.85 28.67
N MET A 132 -11.44 -31.84 27.92
CA MET A 132 -11.45 -30.44 28.40
C MET A 132 -12.86 -29.87 28.50
N ALA A 133 -13.78 -30.20 27.58
CA ALA A 133 -15.18 -29.79 27.66
C ALA A 133 -15.91 -30.43 28.85
N GLU A 134 -15.62 -31.70 29.15
CA GLU A 134 -16.08 -32.39 30.36
C GLU A 134 -15.51 -31.74 31.63
N ALA A 135 -14.24 -31.32 31.61
CA ALA A 135 -13.63 -30.60 32.74
C ALA A 135 -14.20 -29.19 32.93
N LEU A 136 -14.54 -28.48 31.84
CA LEU A 136 -15.06 -27.12 31.85
C LEU A 136 -16.55 -27.03 32.22
N THR A 137 -17.33 -28.09 31.97
CA THR A 137 -18.74 -28.16 32.42
C THR A 137 -18.86 -28.51 33.91
N SER A 138 -17.77 -28.95 34.56
CA SER A 138 -17.76 -29.33 35.98
C SER A 138 -17.36 -28.20 36.94
N THR A 139 -16.92 -27.03 36.47
CA THR A 139 -16.65 -25.88 37.36
C THR A 139 -17.65 -24.76 37.13
N LYS A 140 -18.63 -24.72 38.04
CA LYS A 140 -19.46 -23.53 38.31
C LYS A 140 -18.57 -22.30 38.51
N THR A 141 -19.10 -21.12 38.09
CA THR A 141 -18.65 -19.74 38.41
C THR A 141 -17.26 -19.38 37.83
N ASP A 142 -17.01 -18.32 37.07
CA ASP A 142 -17.60 -16.97 36.96
C ASP A 142 -17.34 -16.34 35.57
N LYS A 143 -18.17 -15.36 35.22
CA LYS A 143 -18.02 -14.48 34.04
C LYS A 143 -16.86 -13.49 34.24
N THR A 144 -15.79 -13.61 33.46
CA THR A 144 -14.92 -12.49 33.00
C THR A 144 -14.27 -12.91 31.67
N SER A 145 -14.68 -12.35 30.52
CA SER A 145 -14.09 -11.16 29.89
C SER A 145 -12.58 -11.26 29.59
N SER A 146 -12.21 -12.06 28.59
CA SER A 146 -10.86 -11.99 27.98
C SER A 146 -10.82 -12.67 26.61
N LEU A 147 -11.58 -12.11 25.66
CA LEU A 147 -11.13 -12.05 24.27
C LEU A 147 -10.70 -10.61 24.06
N GLU A 148 -9.45 -10.41 23.64
CA GLU A 148 -8.95 -9.11 23.19
C GLU A 148 -9.93 -8.55 22.16
N LYS A 149 -10.76 -7.59 22.59
CA LYS A 149 -11.62 -6.81 21.72
C LYS A 149 -10.70 -6.01 20.80
N LEU A 150 -10.59 -6.44 19.55
CA LEU A 150 -10.13 -5.59 18.44
C LEU A 150 -10.75 -4.21 18.61
N SER A 151 -9.92 -3.17 18.64
CA SER A 151 -10.37 -1.79 18.83
C SER A 151 -11.30 -1.40 17.68
N ASP A 152 -12.48 -0.88 18.02
CA ASP A 152 -13.45 -0.39 17.04
C ASP A 152 -12.79 0.68 16.14
N PRO A 153 -12.99 0.65 14.81
CA PRO A 153 -12.39 1.64 13.90
C PRO A 153 -12.93 3.03 14.21
N VAL A 154 -12.03 3.95 14.60
CA VAL A 154 -12.36 5.33 14.96
C VAL A 154 -12.30 6.23 13.73
N TRP A 155 -13.28 7.11 13.60
CA TRP A 155 -13.31 8.16 12.57
C TRP A 155 -13.00 9.52 13.18
N ASP A 156 -12.21 10.32 12.47
CA ASP A 156 -11.79 11.66 12.89
C ASP A 156 -12.76 12.77 12.49
N GLY A 157 -13.86 12.42 11.81
CA GLY A 157 -14.88 13.37 11.36
C GLY A 157 -14.53 14.07 10.04
N LYS A 158 -13.42 13.71 9.38
CA LYS A 158 -13.07 14.28 8.08
C LYS A 158 -13.88 13.64 6.95
N ARG A 159 -14.42 14.49 6.07
CA ARG A 159 -15.22 14.08 4.90
C ARG A 159 -14.45 13.14 3.97
N LYS A 160 -13.19 13.44 3.69
CA LYS A 160 -12.33 12.62 2.80
C LYS A 160 -12.17 11.16 3.24
N LEU A 161 -12.23 10.88 4.54
CA LEU A 161 -12.03 9.54 5.08
C LEU A 161 -13.35 8.83 5.41
N TYR A 162 -14.49 9.48 5.18
CA TYR A 162 -15.79 8.98 5.61
C TYR A 162 -16.18 7.68 4.91
N LEU A 163 -16.05 7.59 3.58
CA LEU A 163 -16.44 6.40 2.85
C LEU A 163 -15.51 5.22 3.16
N THR A 164 -14.20 5.46 3.24
CA THR A 164 -13.21 4.45 3.67
C THR A 164 -13.56 3.92 5.06
N TRP A 165 -13.76 4.81 6.03
CA TRP A 165 -14.18 4.41 7.38
C TRP A 165 -15.51 3.65 7.38
N LYS A 166 -16.51 4.09 6.62
CA LYS A 166 -17.81 3.41 6.51
C LYS A 166 -17.67 1.99 5.97
N HIS A 167 -16.81 1.78 4.98
CA HIS A 167 -16.51 0.45 4.44
C HIS A 167 -15.80 -0.43 5.46
N GLU A 168 -14.76 0.09 6.13
CA GLU A 168 -14.04 -0.63 7.18
C GLU A 168 -14.96 -1.01 8.35
N PHE A 169 -15.77 -0.05 8.80
CA PHE A 169 -16.73 -0.27 9.88
C PHE A 169 -17.68 -1.43 9.53
N LYS A 170 -18.31 -1.38 8.35
CA LYS A 170 -19.21 -2.46 7.89
C LYS A 170 -18.52 -3.82 7.82
N TYR A 171 -17.31 -3.85 7.26
CA TYR A 171 -16.51 -5.08 7.19
C TYR A 171 -16.25 -5.68 8.57
N TRP A 172 -15.89 -4.86 9.57
CA TRP A 172 -15.64 -5.33 10.93
C TRP A 172 -16.91 -5.78 11.65
N MET A 173 -18.03 -5.08 11.48
CA MET A 173 -19.31 -5.49 12.06
C MET A 173 -19.77 -6.86 11.53
N GLU A 174 -19.59 -7.11 10.22
CA GLU A 174 -19.92 -8.38 9.58
C GLU A 174 -18.97 -9.51 10.03
N LYS A 175 -17.65 -9.23 10.03
CA LYS A 175 -16.63 -10.20 10.42
C LYS A 175 -16.77 -10.64 11.87
N CYS A 176 -17.10 -9.72 12.78
CA CYS A 176 -17.29 -10.00 14.20
C CYS A 176 -18.68 -10.57 14.53
N LYS A 177 -19.59 -10.67 13.54
CA LYS A 177 -20.97 -11.14 13.71
C LYS A 177 -21.72 -10.43 14.85
N GLN A 178 -21.45 -9.14 15.04
CA GLN A 178 -22.09 -8.36 16.10
C GLN A 178 -23.60 -8.25 15.85
N ASP A 179 -24.38 -8.29 16.92
CA ASP A 179 -25.81 -8.01 16.83
C ASP A 179 -26.08 -6.50 16.60
N LYS A 180 -27.31 -6.15 16.25
CA LYS A 180 -27.66 -4.77 15.88
C LYS A 180 -27.43 -3.74 17.00
N GLU A 181 -27.57 -4.13 18.26
CA GLU A 181 -27.36 -3.25 19.40
C GLU A 181 -25.86 -3.07 19.67
N GLU A 182 -25.08 -4.14 19.58
CA GLU A 182 -23.62 -4.08 19.66
C GLU A 182 -23.03 -3.18 18.56
N GLN A 183 -23.49 -3.35 17.32
CA GLN A 183 -23.06 -2.52 16.20
C GLN A 183 -23.37 -1.03 16.45
N LEU A 184 -24.55 -0.72 17.01
CA LEU A 184 -24.93 0.65 17.32
C LEU A 184 -24.08 1.27 18.44
N GLN A 185 -23.68 0.47 19.42
CA GLN A 185 -22.75 0.91 20.47
C GLN A 185 -21.33 1.14 19.93
N SER A 186 -20.82 0.23 19.10
CA SER A 186 -19.53 0.39 18.42
C SER A 186 -19.54 1.60 17.49
N PHE A 187 -20.63 1.83 16.76
CA PHE A 187 -20.79 3.01 15.91
C PHE A 187 -20.67 4.31 16.71
N ARG A 188 -21.36 4.41 17.85
CA ARG A 188 -21.30 5.62 18.70
C ARG A 188 -19.91 5.85 19.29
N LYS A 189 -19.15 4.79 19.56
CA LYS A 189 -17.75 4.88 20.04
C LYS A 189 -16.78 5.28 18.94
N ALA A 190 -17.06 4.88 17.70
CA ALA A 190 -16.25 5.19 16.53
C ALA A 190 -16.30 6.68 16.16
N LEU A 191 -17.33 7.42 16.58
CA LEU A 191 -17.48 8.84 16.27
C LEU A 191 -16.58 9.74 17.14
N PRO A 192 -16.18 10.91 16.60
CA PRO A 192 -15.43 11.90 17.37
C PRO A 192 -16.24 12.35 18.59
N LYS A 193 -15.62 12.27 19.77
CA LYS A 193 -16.23 12.75 21.02
C LYS A 193 -16.56 14.23 20.93
N TYR A 194 -17.73 14.61 21.45
CA TYR A 194 -18.22 15.99 21.48
C TYR A 194 -18.42 16.63 20.10
N SER A 195 -18.55 15.83 19.03
CA SER A 195 -18.91 16.34 17.72
C SER A 195 -20.41 16.54 17.60
N PHE A 196 -20.82 17.58 16.85
CA PHE A 196 -22.22 17.82 16.49
C PHE A 196 -22.88 16.56 15.90
N TRP A 197 -22.15 15.82 15.06
CA TRP A 197 -22.64 14.61 14.42
C TRP A 197 -22.81 13.44 15.41
N ALA A 198 -21.96 13.33 16.43
CA ALA A 198 -22.17 12.37 17.51
C ALA A 198 -23.47 12.65 18.27
N ASP A 199 -23.82 13.92 18.47
CA ASP A 199 -25.10 14.29 19.09
C ASP A 199 -26.30 13.99 18.19
N GLN A 200 -26.16 14.20 16.87
CA GLN A 200 -27.23 13.87 15.91
C GLN A 200 -27.55 12.38 15.88
N VAL A 201 -26.52 11.51 15.90
CA VAL A 201 -26.74 10.05 15.82
C VAL A 201 -26.99 9.39 17.18
N LYS A 202 -26.80 10.11 18.30
CA LYS A 202 -26.95 9.60 19.66
C LYS A 202 -28.31 8.95 19.89
N TYR A 203 -29.36 9.56 19.32
CA TYR A 203 -30.75 9.12 19.49
C TYR A 203 -31.22 8.13 18.43
N CYS A 204 -30.36 7.75 17.47
CA CYS A 204 -30.70 6.73 16.48
C CYS A 204 -30.95 5.39 17.15
N LYS A 205 -31.99 4.68 16.70
CA LYS A 205 -32.35 3.32 17.15
C LYS A 205 -31.72 2.22 16.29
N SER A 206 -31.00 2.58 15.23
CA SER A 206 -30.34 1.63 14.35
C SER A 206 -29.13 2.28 13.67
N VAL A 207 -28.17 1.44 13.28
CA VAL A 207 -26.95 1.87 12.59
C VAL A 207 -27.26 2.41 11.20
N GLU A 208 -28.28 1.87 10.54
CA GLU A 208 -28.70 2.31 9.20
C GLU A 208 -29.18 3.77 9.24
N LYS A 209 -30.02 4.14 10.22
CA LYS A 209 -30.45 5.53 10.41
C LYS A 209 -29.29 6.47 10.74
N ALA A 210 -28.31 5.98 11.49
CA ALA A 210 -27.13 6.77 11.80
C ALA A 210 -26.28 7.04 10.54
N PHE A 211 -26.08 6.03 9.69
CA PHE A 211 -25.44 6.21 8.39
C PHE A 211 -26.25 7.11 7.45
N GLU A 212 -27.58 7.01 7.42
CA GLU A 212 -28.42 7.90 6.61
C GLU A 212 -28.24 9.39 6.96
N ILE A 213 -28.04 9.71 8.25
CA ILE A 213 -27.75 11.07 8.69
C ILE A 213 -26.37 11.51 8.18
N LEU A 214 -25.34 10.69 8.37
CA LEU A 214 -23.98 11.04 7.97
C LEU A 214 -23.82 11.07 6.45
N ASP A 215 -24.47 10.19 5.71
CA ASP A 215 -24.39 10.12 4.25
C ASP A 215 -24.85 11.41 3.58
N LYS A 216 -25.86 12.09 4.15
CA LYS A 216 -26.33 13.39 3.64
C LYS A 216 -25.27 14.49 3.71
N GLU A 217 -24.35 14.40 4.66
CA GLU A 217 -23.31 15.42 4.83
C GLU A 217 -21.97 15.00 4.21
N PHE A 218 -21.61 13.74 4.41
CA PHE A 218 -20.24 13.26 4.19
C PHE A 218 -20.09 12.41 2.93
N ALA A 219 -21.18 11.84 2.40
CA ALA A 219 -21.17 11.19 1.08
C ALA A 219 -21.58 12.13 -0.06
N ASP A 220 -21.82 13.41 0.24
CA ASP A 220 -22.14 14.43 -0.76
C ASP A 220 -20.90 14.73 -1.63
N LYS A 221 -20.96 14.25 -2.88
CA LYS A 221 -19.88 14.40 -3.86
C LYS A 221 -19.59 15.86 -4.21
N ARG A 222 -20.59 16.74 -4.22
CA ARG A 222 -20.40 18.16 -4.52
C ARG A 222 -19.55 18.80 -3.42
N LYS A 223 -19.90 18.54 -2.17
CA LYS A 223 -19.15 19.06 -1.02
C LYS A 223 -17.73 18.51 -0.95
N LEU A 224 -17.52 17.26 -1.36
CA LEU A 224 -16.19 16.67 -1.45
C LEU A 224 -15.32 17.36 -2.53
N MET A 225 -15.90 17.66 -3.70
CA MET A 225 -15.25 18.44 -4.75
C MET A 225 -14.92 19.86 -4.30
N ASP A 226 -15.83 20.52 -3.57
CA ASP A 226 -15.62 21.86 -3.03
C ASP A 226 -14.47 21.87 -2.00
N ASP A 227 -14.39 20.86 -1.12
CA ASP A 227 -13.28 20.71 -0.17
C ASP A 227 -11.94 20.53 -0.89
N LEU A 228 -11.90 19.68 -1.92
CA LEU A 228 -10.70 19.47 -2.74
C LEU A 228 -10.25 20.78 -3.38
N LEU A 229 -11.19 21.51 -4.00
CA LEU A 229 -10.88 22.75 -4.67
C LEU A 229 -10.37 23.81 -3.68
N ASN A 230 -10.96 23.89 -2.50
CA ASN A 230 -10.47 24.76 -1.44
C ASN A 230 -9.03 24.40 -1.04
N GLU A 231 -8.74 23.11 -0.85
CA GLU A 231 -7.39 22.67 -0.49
C GLU A 231 -6.35 23.00 -1.56
N ILE A 232 -6.69 22.81 -2.84
CA ILE A 232 -5.85 23.21 -3.97
C ILE A 232 -5.66 24.73 -3.99
N THR A 233 -6.74 25.49 -3.80
CA THR A 233 -6.71 26.96 -3.84
C THR A 233 -5.79 27.53 -2.77
N PHE A 234 -5.85 27.00 -1.55
CA PHE A 234 -5.00 27.41 -0.42
C PHE A 234 -3.60 26.79 -0.44
N HIS A 235 -3.29 25.94 -1.43
CA HIS A 235 -1.96 25.40 -1.59
C HIS A 235 -0.95 26.51 -1.90
N LYS A 236 0.21 26.46 -1.23
CA LYS A 236 1.31 27.42 -1.44
C LYS A 236 1.97 27.20 -2.81
N PRO A 237 2.59 28.25 -3.40
CA PRO A 237 3.44 28.07 -4.56
C PRO A 237 4.53 27.02 -4.30
N VAL A 238 4.76 26.18 -5.29
CA VAL A 238 5.74 25.09 -5.28
C VAL A 238 7.07 25.66 -5.71
N LYS A 239 8.14 25.35 -4.97
CA LYS A 239 9.47 25.80 -5.36
C LYS A 239 9.93 25.10 -6.63
N SER A 240 10.68 25.81 -7.47
CA SER A 240 11.22 25.32 -8.73
C SER A 240 12.43 24.37 -8.55
N ASP A 241 12.32 23.42 -7.61
CA ASP A 241 13.31 22.37 -7.37
C ASP A 241 12.68 20.99 -7.49
N SER A 242 13.47 20.01 -7.93
CA SER A 242 13.00 18.65 -8.23
C SER A 242 12.33 17.97 -7.03
N ALA A 243 12.83 18.20 -5.81
CA ALA A 243 12.25 17.59 -4.60
C ALA A 243 10.86 18.18 -4.29
N SER A 244 10.70 19.49 -4.44
CA SER A 244 9.42 20.18 -4.28
C SER A 244 8.39 19.73 -5.32
N PHE A 245 8.79 19.58 -6.59
CA PHE A 245 7.92 19.05 -7.63
C PHE A 245 7.49 17.59 -7.38
N SER A 246 8.42 16.72 -6.96
CA SER A 246 8.11 15.33 -6.63
C SER A 246 7.12 15.21 -5.47
N ARG A 247 7.29 16.02 -4.42
CA ARG A 247 6.35 16.09 -3.29
C ARG A 247 4.97 16.57 -3.76
N TYR A 248 4.94 17.61 -4.57
CA TYR A 248 3.70 18.15 -5.09
C TYR A 248 2.95 17.16 -5.99
N ALA A 249 3.66 16.45 -6.87
CA ALA A 249 3.10 15.38 -7.69
C ALA A 249 2.52 14.24 -6.83
N THR A 250 3.22 13.85 -5.76
CA THR A 250 2.72 12.85 -4.80
C THR A 250 1.45 13.32 -4.11
N GLN A 251 1.37 14.59 -3.74
CA GLN A 251 0.20 15.18 -3.10
C GLN A 251 -1.01 15.27 -4.04
N ILE A 252 -0.80 15.64 -5.31
CA ILE A 252 -1.85 15.61 -6.34
C ILE A 252 -2.37 14.18 -6.54
N MET A 253 -1.46 13.20 -6.59
CA MET A 253 -1.83 11.80 -6.73
C MET A 253 -2.65 11.31 -5.53
N GLY A 254 -2.28 11.74 -4.31
CA GLY A 254 -3.09 11.51 -3.11
C GLY A 254 -4.50 12.06 -3.25
N PHE A 255 -4.65 13.30 -3.72
CA PHE A 255 -5.97 13.88 -3.97
C PHE A 255 -6.78 13.09 -4.99
N ALA A 256 -6.18 12.68 -6.12
CA ALA A 256 -6.88 11.91 -7.13
C ALA A 256 -7.36 10.56 -6.58
N ASN A 257 -6.49 9.85 -5.85
CA ASN A 257 -6.81 8.56 -5.26
C ASN A 257 -7.90 8.67 -4.18
N ASP A 258 -7.78 9.64 -3.25
CA ASP A 258 -8.80 9.87 -2.22
C ASP A 258 -10.17 10.07 -2.86
N MET A 259 -10.23 10.88 -3.93
CA MET A 259 -11.47 11.21 -4.61
C MET A 259 -12.05 10.00 -5.38
N GLU A 260 -11.20 9.19 -6.01
CA GLU A 260 -11.60 7.96 -6.68
C GLU A 260 -12.13 6.91 -5.70
N GLU A 261 -11.47 6.71 -4.55
CA GLU A 261 -11.94 5.84 -3.47
C GLU A 261 -13.30 6.27 -2.90
N ASN A 262 -13.56 7.59 -2.90
CA ASN A 262 -14.85 8.14 -2.53
C ASN A 262 -15.90 8.10 -3.67
N GLY A 263 -15.59 7.45 -4.80
CA GLY A 263 -16.49 7.33 -5.95
C GLY A 263 -16.74 8.66 -6.68
N CYS A 264 -15.80 9.60 -6.56
CA CYS A 264 -15.85 10.95 -7.11
C CYS A 264 -14.61 11.24 -7.96
N SER A 265 -14.44 10.48 -9.06
CA SER A 265 -13.30 10.63 -9.97
C SER A 265 -13.11 12.08 -10.44
N VAL A 266 -11.92 12.63 -10.15
CA VAL A 266 -11.54 13.98 -10.58
C VAL A 266 -11.34 14.02 -12.10
N ALA A 267 -10.88 12.91 -12.69
CA ALA A 267 -10.66 12.80 -14.14
C ALA A 267 -11.99 12.84 -14.92
N ASP A 268 -13.03 12.20 -14.39
CA ASP A 268 -14.34 12.11 -15.03
C ASP A 268 -15.26 13.30 -14.69
N SER A 269 -14.78 14.24 -13.88
CA SER A 269 -15.54 15.43 -13.48
C SER A 269 -15.54 16.50 -14.58
N ASN A 270 -16.68 17.16 -14.77
CA ASN A 270 -16.80 18.34 -15.64
C ASN A 270 -15.91 19.51 -15.17
N GLU A 271 -15.44 19.50 -13.92
CA GLU A 271 -14.53 20.50 -13.35
C GLU A 271 -13.05 20.15 -13.51
N SER A 272 -12.73 18.99 -14.11
CA SER A 272 -11.35 18.55 -14.31
C SER A 272 -10.45 19.62 -14.97
N PRO A 273 -10.88 20.34 -16.04
CA PRO A 273 -10.06 21.38 -16.63
C PRO A 273 -9.77 22.54 -15.66
N PHE A 274 -10.74 22.90 -14.82
CA PHE A 274 -10.58 23.98 -13.85
C PHE A 274 -9.65 23.57 -12.71
N ILE A 275 -9.80 22.35 -12.20
CA ILE A 275 -8.91 21.78 -11.18
C ILE A 275 -7.47 21.70 -11.69
N MET A 276 -7.28 21.22 -12.92
CA MET A 276 -5.97 21.16 -13.54
C MET A 276 -5.34 22.55 -13.67
N SER A 277 -6.12 23.56 -14.06
CA SER A 277 -5.64 24.95 -14.12
C SER A 277 -5.19 25.47 -12.76
N GLN A 278 -5.91 25.15 -11.69
CA GLN A 278 -5.55 25.57 -10.32
C GLN A 278 -4.31 24.85 -9.79
N LEU A 279 -4.11 23.59 -10.17
CA LEU A 279 -2.90 22.85 -9.83
C LEU A 279 -1.67 23.42 -10.56
N LEU A 280 -1.80 23.67 -11.87
CA LEU A 280 -0.72 24.24 -12.68
C LEU A 280 -0.33 25.64 -12.23
N SER A 281 -1.27 26.44 -11.74
CA SER A 281 -0.97 27.78 -11.22
C SER A 281 -0.11 27.78 -9.95
N LYS A 282 0.18 26.62 -9.35
CA LYS A 282 1.08 26.52 -8.20
C LYS A 282 2.53 26.26 -8.59
N LEU A 283 2.83 26.00 -9.86
CA LEU A 283 4.15 25.59 -10.35
C LEU A 283 5.05 26.75 -10.82
N GLU A 284 4.74 27.99 -10.45
CA GLU A 284 5.51 29.20 -10.85
C GLU A 284 7.02 29.15 -10.52
#